data_AF-A0A3N5NHT2-F1
#
_entry.id   AF-A0A3N5NHT2-F1
#
_cell.length_a   1.000
_cell.length_b   1.000
_cell.length_c   1.000
_cell.angle_alpha   90.00
_cell.angle_beta   90.00
_cell.angle_gamma   90.00
#
_symmetry.space_group_name_H-M   'P 1'
#
loop_
_entity.id
_entity.type
_entity.pdbx_description
1 polymer ?
#
loop_
_entity_poly.entity_id
_entity_poly.type
_entity_poly.pdbx_seq_one_letter_code
_entity_poly.pdbx_strand_id
1 'polypeptide(L)'
;MVSKSAFEELVTPHLQAAFNLAYWIVRSREEAEDVVQDAYVRAFRAFSDFRGATAKPWLLAIVRNVAYRALHNRKRAANVIFSSEDLKHRDKEAVREAASSEPTAESLLI
;
A
#
# COMPACT_ATOMS: atom_id res chain seq x y z
N MET A 1 6.04 33.76 -5.57
CA MET A 1 6.47 32.85 -4.48
C MET A 1 5.20 32.36 -3.81
N VAL A 2 4.97 31.04 -3.71
CA VAL A 2 3.82 30.49 -2.97
C VAL A 2 3.94 30.94 -1.52
N SER A 3 2.90 31.60 -0.97
CA SER A 3 2.90 31.93 0.45
C SER A 3 2.52 30.67 1.25
N LYS A 4 3.42 30.28 2.16
CA LYS A 4 3.19 29.16 3.09
C LYS A 4 1.87 29.32 3.85
N SER A 5 1.53 30.54 4.24
CA SER A 5 0.29 30.87 4.95
C SER A 5 -0.97 30.55 4.14
N ALA A 6 -1.02 30.89 2.84
CA ALA A 6 -2.20 30.61 2.01
C ALA A 6 -2.41 29.11 1.78
N PHE A 7 -1.31 28.36 1.65
CA PHE A 7 -1.39 26.90 1.57
C PHE A 7 -1.93 26.31 2.87
N GLU A 8 -1.40 26.73 4.03
CA GLU A 8 -1.86 26.24 5.33
C GLU A 8 -3.35 26.55 5.55
N GLU A 9 -3.80 27.76 5.22
CA GLU A 9 -5.20 28.17 5.37
C GLU A 9 -6.16 27.32 4.52
N LEU A 10 -5.80 27.04 3.27
CA LEU A 10 -6.68 26.32 2.34
C LEU A 10 -6.61 24.79 2.47
N VAL A 11 -5.46 24.23 2.87
CA VAL A 11 -5.21 22.78 2.80
C VAL A 11 -5.28 22.11 4.17
N THR A 12 -4.79 22.75 5.25
CA THR A 12 -4.78 22.18 6.61
C THR A 12 -6.18 21.75 7.09
N PRO A 13 -7.28 22.49 6.83
CA PRO A 13 -8.63 22.09 7.23
C PRO A 13 -9.09 20.74 6.65
N HIS A 14 -8.38 20.22 5.65
CA HIS A 14 -8.73 18.99 4.94
C HIS A 14 -7.84 17.80 5.32
N LEU A 15 -6.91 17.96 6.28
CA LEU A 15 -6.03 16.88 6.74
C LEU A 15 -6.78 15.66 7.28
N GLN A 16 -7.84 15.87 8.07
CA GLN A 16 -8.65 14.75 8.58
C GLN A 16 -9.34 13.98 7.45
N ALA A 17 -9.86 14.69 6.44
CA ALA A 17 -10.48 14.05 5.28
C ALA A 17 -9.45 13.30 4.43
N ALA A 18 -8.24 13.87 4.27
CA ALA A 18 -7.13 13.21 3.61
C ALA A 18 -6.74 11.92 4.33
N PHE A 19 -6.58 11.96 5.65
CA PHE A 19 -6.28 10.79 6.47
C PHE A 19 -7.36 9.71 6.37
N ASN A 20 -8.64 10.09 6.50
CA ASN A 20 -9.75 9.14 6.40
C ASN A 20 -9.77 8.43 5.04
N LEU A 21 -9.52 9.17 3.94
CA LEU A 21 -9.44 8.59 2.61
C LEU A 21 -8.23 7.65 2.48
N ALA A 22 -7.05 8.09 2.92
CA ALA A 22 -5.84 7.27 2.89
C ALA A 22 -6.05 5.95 3.66
N TYR A 23 -6.56 6.04 4.89
CA TYR A 23 -6.85 4.89 5.74
C TYR A 23 -7.87 3.93 5.12
N TRP A 24 -8.93 4.47 4.50
CA TRP A 24 -9.91 3.65 3.79
C TRP A 24 -9.31 2.89 2.61
N ILE A 25 -8.29 3.44 1.93
CA ILE A 25 -7.62 2.78 0.80
C ILE A 25 -6.58 1.76 1.28
N VAL A 26 -5.67 2.15 2.18
CA VAL A 26 -4.50 1.32 2.53
C VAL A 26 -4.77 0.33 3.67
N ARG A 27 -5.81 0.59 4.48
CA ARG A 27 -6.24 -0.24 5.63
C ARG A 27 -5.15 -0.43 6.71
N SER A 28 -4.19 0.50 6.77
CA SER A 28 -3.15 0.58 7.78
C SER A 28 -3.07 2.02 8.27
N ARG A 29 -2.94 2.21 9.58
CA ARG A 29 -2.81 3.56 10.16
C ARG A 29 -1.47 4.18 9.78
N GLU A 30 -0.38 3.46 10.01
CA GLU A 30 0.99 3.94 9.71
C GLU A 30 1.13 4.30 8.23
N GLU A 31 0.68 3.41 7.34
CA GLU A 31 0.76 3.66 5.90
C GLU A 31 -0.15 4.82 5.47
N ALA A 32 -1.26 5.07 6.18
CA ALA A 32 -2.12 6.22 5.92
C ALA A 32 -1.45 7.54 6.36
N GLU A 33 -0.74 7.55 7.48
CA GLU A 33 0.04 8.71 7.95
C GLU A 33 1.14 9.06 6.93
N ASP A 34 1.86 8.06 6.42
CA ASP A 34 2.88 8.23 5.38
C ASP A 34 2.29 8.76 4.06
N VAL A 35 1.15 8.21 3.64
CA VAL A 35 0.43 8.65 2.43
C VAL A 35 0.03 10.13 2.56
N VAL A 36 -0.51 10.54 3.71
CA VAL A 36 -0.90 11.93 3.94
C VAL A 36 0.31 12.85 3.92
N GLN A 37 1.43 12.46 4.53
CA GLN A 37 2.67 13.25 4.49
C GLN A 37 3.19 13.45 3.07
N ASP A 38 3.36 12.37 2.29
CA ASP A 38 3.82 12.47 0.89
C ASP A 38 2.83 13.28 0.04
N ALA A 39 1.51 13.10 0.25
CA ALA A 39 0.50 13.90 -0.43
C ALA A 39 0.60 15.39 -0.08
N TYR A 40 0.86 15.74 1.18
CA TYR A 40 0.99 17.13 1.61
C TYR A 40 2.22 17.81 1.01
N VAL A 41 3.36 17.12 0.95
CA VAL A 41 4.58 17.60 0.29
C VAL A 41 4.35 17.82 -1.21
N ARG A 42 3.66 16.89 -1.88
CA ARG A 42 3.29 17.03 -3.30
C ARG A 42 2.32 18.18 -3.52
N ALA A 43 1.32 18.32 -2.66
CA ALA A 43 0.37 19.42 -2.71
C ALA A 43 1.09 20.76 -2.56
N PHE A 44 1.98 20.91 -1.58
CA PHE A 44 2.74 22.13 -1.39
C PHE A 44 3.56 22.52 -2.62
N ARG A 45 4.22 21.54 -3.27
CA ARG A 45 4.98 21.74 -4.51
C ARG A 45 4.11 22.15 -5.70
N ALA A 46 2.89 21.62 -5.78
CA ALA A 46 1.94 21.89 -6.87
C ALA A 46 1.07 23.13 -6.62
N PHE A 47 1.12 23.73 -5.42
CA PHE A 47 0.21 24.80 -5.02
C PHE A 47 0.43 26.12 -5.78
N SER A 48 1.63 26.35 -6.35
CA SER A 48 1.89 27.53 -7.20
C SER A 48 0.95 27.62 -8.40
N ASP A 49 0.52 26.46 -8.90
CA ASP A 49 -0.29 26.32 -10.10
C ASP A 49 -1.76 26.06 -9.76
N PHE A 50 -2.09 25.95 -8.48
CA PHE A 50 -3.46 25.75 -8.03
C PHE A 50 -4.29 27.01 -8.28
N ARG A 51 -5.25 26.88 -9.20
CA ARG A 51 -6.24 27.91 -9.56
C ARG A 51 -7.67 27.50 -9.20
N GLY A 52 -7.84 26.41 -8.44
CA GLY A 52 -9.13 25.75 -8.23
C GLY A 52 -10.03 26.48 -7.22
N ALA A 53 -11.34 26.34 -7.39
CA ALA A 53 -12.34 26.95 -6.50
C ALA A 53 -12.36 26.36 -5.08
N THR A 54 -11.96 25.10 -4.91
CA THR A 54 -11.94 24.42 -3.60
C THR A 54 -10.72 23.51 -3.47
N ALA A 55 -9.96 23.66 -2.38
CA ALA A 55 -8.75 22.87 -2.13
C ALA A 55 -9.03 21.39 -1.79
N LYS A 56 -10.20 21.08 -1.21
CA LYS A 56 -10.55 19.71 -0.76
C LYS A 56 -10.51 18.66 -1.87
N PRO A 57 -11.26 18.77 -2.98
CA PRO A 57 -11.26 17.74 -4.02
C PRO A 57 -9.88 17.58 -4.68
N TRP A 58 -9.15 18.69 -4.83
CA TRP A 58 -7.79 18.71 -5.34
C TRP A 58 -6.82 17.95 -4.45
N LEU A 59 -6.83 18.21 -3.14
CA LEU A 59 -6.02 17.48 -2.16
C LEU A 59 -6.38 15.99 -2.15
N LEU A 60 -7.68 15.65 -2.12
CA LEU A 60 -8.13 14.25 -2.10
C LEU A 60 -7.72 13.48 -3.35
N ALA A 61 -7.62 14.13 -4.51
CA ALA A 61 -7.08 13.51 -5.73
C ALA A 61 -5.59 13.15 -5.59
N ILE A 62 -4.79 14.04 -4.99
CA ILE A 62 -3.37 13.77 -4.71
C ILE A 62 -3.24 12.60 -3.72
N VAL A 63 -4.00 12.63 -2.63
CA VAL A 63 -4.03 11.56 -1.61
C VAL A 63 -4.40 10.22 -2.24
N ARG A 64 -5.45 10.16 -3.06
CA ARG A 64 -5.86 8.95 -3.78
C ARG A 64 -4.71 8.37 -4.60
N ASN A 65 -4.00 9.21 -5.36
CA ASN A 65 -2.91 8.75 -6.21
C ASN A 65 -1.72 8.21 -5.39
N VAL A 66 -1.38 8.87 -4.28
CA VAL A 66 -0.33 8.40 -3.37
C VAL A 66 -0.73 7.08 -2.70
N ALA A 67 -1.97 6.97 -2.22
CA ALA A 67 -2.49 5.76 -1.58
C ALA A 67 -2.48 4.53 -2.51
N TYR A 68 -2.91 4.68 -3.76
CA TYR A 68 -2.86 3.57 -4.72
C TYR A 68 -1.43 3.17 -5.10
N ARG A 69 -0.50 4.13 -5.15
CA ARG A 69 0.93 3.83 -5.35
C ARG A 69 1.50 3.05 -4.17
N ALA A 70 1.19 3.43 -2.93
CA ALA A 70 1.58 2.67 -1.74
C ALA A 70 1.04 1.23 -1.79
N LEU A 71 -0.26 1.07 -2.06
CA LEU A 71 -0.90 -0.24 -2.17
C LEU A 71 -0.26 -1.12 -3.25
N HIS A 72 0.05 -0.55 -4.41
CA HIS A 72 0.71 -1.26 -5.50
C HIS A 72 2.15 -1.68 -5.13
N ASN A 73 2.90 -0.81 -4.45
CA ASN A 73 4.25 -1.14 -3.97
C ASN A 73 4.22 -2.24 -2.91
N ARG A 74 3.26 -2.21 -1.98
CA ARG A 74 3.06 -3.28 -0.98
C ARG A 74 2.80 -4.63 -1.63
N LYS A 75 1.94 -4.68 -2.66
CA LYS A 75 1.69 -5.91 -3.44
C LYS A 75 2.95 -6.42 -4.13
N ARG A 76 3.77 -5.54 -4.70
CA ARG A 76 5.04 -5.93 -5.31
C ARG A 76 6.04 -6.47 -4.29
N ALA A 77 6.17 -5.81 -3.14
CA ALA A 77 7.04 -6.28 -2.06
C ALA A 77 6.62 -7.67 -1.55
N ALA A 78 5.32 -7.91 -1.40
CA ALA A 78 4.80 -9.23 -1.05
C ALA A 78 5.17 -10.30 -2.09
N ASN A 79 5.06 -9.98 -3.39
CA ASN A 79 5.44 -10.91 -4.46
C ASN A 79 6.95 -11.22 -4.52
N VAL A 80 7.81 -10.30 -4.08
CA VAL A 80 9.27 -10.54 -4.04
C VAL A 80 9.66 -11.51 -2.93
N ILE A 81 8.90 -11.55 -1.82
CA ILE A 81 9.13 -12.48 -0.71
C ILE A 81 8.79 -13.93 -1.09
N PHE A 82 7.91 -14.12 -2.09
CA PHE A 82 7.59 -15.44 -2.64
C PHE A 82 8.29 -15.61 -3.99
N SER A 83 9.56 -16.05 -3.99
CA SER A 83 10.23 -16.41 -5.24
C SER A 83 9.51 -17.58 -5.90
N SER A 84 9.48 -17.61 -7.23
CA SER A 84 8.99 -18.78 -7.97
C SER A 84 9.80 -20.05 -7.65
N GLU A 85 11.05 -19.91 -7.23
CA GLU A 85 11.86 -21.01 -6.70
C GLU A 85 11.32 -21.53 -5.35
N ASP A 86 10.86 -20.65 -4.45
CA ASP A 86 10.38 -21.03 -3.12
C ASP A 86 9.06 -21.79 -3.21
N LEU A 87 8.18 -21.38 -4.12
CA LEU A 87 6.92 -22.09 -4.41
C LEU A 87 7.20 -23.49 -4.99
N LYS A 88 8.17 -23.62 -5.91
CA LYS A 88 8.59 -24.91 -6.47
C LYS A 88 9.23 -25.85 -5.43
N HIS A 89 9.94 -25.31 -4.43
CA HIS A 89 10.52 -26.12 -3.36
C HIS A 89 9.44 -26.68 -2.43
N ARG A 90 8.45 -25.86 -2.05
CA ARG A 90 7.32 -26.33 -1.23
C ARG A 90 6.53 -27.45 -1.90
N ASP A 91 6.26 -27.33 -3.20
CA ASP A 91 5.55 -28.38 -3.94
C ASP A 91 6.36 -29.68 -3.99
N LYS A 92 7.70 -29.60 -4.18
CA LYS A 92 8.58 -30.78 -4.17
C LYS A 92 8.69 -31.42 -2.79
N GLU A 93 8.72 -30.63 -1.74
CA GLU A 93 8.78 -31.11 -0.36
C GLU A 93 7.47 -31.79 0.05
N ALA A 94 6.32 -31.20 -0.30
CA ALA A 94 5.00 -31.80 -0.08
C ALA A 94 4.82 -33.12 -0.86
N VAL A 95 5.30 -33.19 -2.11
CA VAL A 95 5.28 -34.43 -2.90
C VAL A 95 6.20 -35.49 -2.30
N ARG A 96 7.38 -35.10 -1.80
CA ARG A 96 8.35 -36.01 -1.17
C ARG A 96 7.85 -36.53 0.18
N GLU A 97 7.16 -35.71 0.96
CA GLU A 97 6.55 -36.10 2.23
C GLU A 97 5.35 -37.03 2.01
N ALA A 98 4.51 -36.74 1.00
CA ALA A 98 3.44 -37.64 0.56
C ALA A 98 3.99 -39.00 0.11
N ALA A 99 5.07 -39.02 -0.70
CA ALA A 99 5.73 -40.25 -1.11
C ALA A 99 6.39 -41.03 0.04
N SER A 100 6.79 -40.35 1.12
CA SER A 100 7.37 -40.99 2.32
C SER A 100 6.34 -41.55 3.30
N SER A 101 5.08 -41.15 3.16
CA SER A 101 3.96 -41.62 4.00
C SER A 101 3.14 -42.73 3.35
N GLU A 102 3.54 -43.21 2.16
CA GLU A 102 2.97 -44.43 1.60
C GLU A 102 3.28 -45.60 2.54
N PRO A 103 2.26 -46.35 3.00
CA PRO A 103 2.48 -47.52 3.83
C PRO A 103 3.33 -48.52 3.04
N THR A 104 4.52 -48.83 3.55
CA THR A 104 5.37 -49.86 2.97
C THR A 104 4.65 -51.20 3.01
N ALA A 105 4.92 -52.08 2.04
CA ALA A 105 4.26 -53.39 1.93
C ALA A 105 4.37 -54.24 3.22
N GLU A 106 5.36 -53.97 4.08
CA GLU A 106 5.52 -54.59 5.40
C GLU A 106 4.48 -54.10 6.43
N SER A 107 3.97 -52.87 6.34
CA SER A 107 2.99 -52.33 7.30
C SER A 107 1.56 -52.81 7.04
N LEU A 108 1.31 -53.49 5.92
CA LEU A 108 0.00 -54.02 5.51
C LEU A 108 -0.17 -55.53 5.77
N LEU A 109 0.85 -56.18 6.33
CA LEU A 109 0.88 -57.64 6.55
C LEU A 109 0.81 -58.06 8.03
N ILE A 110 0.31 -57.19 8.92
CA ILE A 110 -0.04 -57.51 10.31
C ILE A 110 -1.53 -57.23 10.50
#